data_AF-A0A0F7IBV3-F1
#
_entry.id   AF-A0A0F7IBV3-F1
#
_cell.length_a   1.000
_cell.length_b   1.000
_cell.length_c   1.000
_cell.angle_alpha   90.00
_cell.angle_beta   90.00
_cell.angle_gamma   90.00
#
_symmetry.space_group_name_H-M   'P 1'
#
loop_
_entity.id
_entity.type
_entity.pdbx_description
1 polymer ?
#
loop_
_entity_poly.entity_id
_entity_poly.type
_entity_poly.pdbx_seq_one_letter_code
_entity_poly.pdbx_strand_id
1 'polypeptide(L)'
;MEYLLFHSEELEDVVREISGLTHSFRRFGEVEVMAVTEGMDTVVARYERYVVVVTRSLRPNREPVARYAVEAGTNLKREFAGGRYETRGDTILLEGSFDEDLVYGHLIALLCEITTARILAKDSRLRAEHLTRDETAIISDTVRILEGAGKMEISALENLALELSSLKARFFSSYMTFKDENEEIGLAILKARKISRSLDGLLSEWIDELAFELESLKYYETSFEQTLNGVRDALETVHLRLEMLHRGENLELQRRTSSLQAAAAIIEFVAVFYYSMGIWDKYVGLSNYSKWATFTLLATLSAVVVFYTEVIGEYLSEGRLGRKFAISTMVLVLTILAMFLIPLIF
;
A
#
# COMPACT_ATOMS: atom_id res chain seq x y z
N MET A 1 -39.14 30.98 0.17
CA MET A 1 -38.32 30.80 -1.04
C MET A 1 -37.61 29.48 -0.89
N GLU A 2 -37.57 28.65 -1.91
CA GLU A 2 -36.84 27.39 -1.91
C GLU A 2 -35.56 27.54 -2.73
N TYR A 3 -34.48 26.93 -2.25
CA TYR A 3 -33.20 26.80 -2.93
C TYR A 3 -33.06 25.34 -3.31
N LEU A 4 -33.09 25.09 -4.62
CA LEU A 4 -33.02 23.75 -5.21
C LEU A 4 -31.67 23.62 -5.89
N LEU A 5 -30.84 22.69 -5.43
CA LEU A 5 -29.49 22.48 -5.94
C LEU A 5 -29.50 21.26 -6.87
N PHE A 6 -28.94 21.43 -8.06
CA PHE A 6 -28.77 20.39 -9.09
C PHE A 6 -27.32 20.32 -9.51
N HIS A 7 -26.89 19.22 -10.10
CA HIS A 7 -25.55 19.14 -10.67
C HIS A 7 -25.42 20.04 -11.90
N SER A 8 -24.22 20.58 -12.12
CA SER A 8 -23.96 21.48 -13.26
C SER A 8 -24.19 20.86 -14.63
N GLU A 9 -24.09 19.53 -14.73
CA GLU A 9 -24.39 18.77 -15.95
C GLU A 9 -25.89 18.81 -16.29
N GLU A 10 -26.76 19.07 -15.31
CA GLU A 10 -28.22 19.12 -15.48
C GLU A 10 -28.72 20.50 -15.89
N LEU A 11 -27.82 21.46 -16.12
CA LEU A 11 -28.16 22.85 -16.41
C LEU A 11 -29.20 23.00 -17.54
N GLU A 12 -28.94 22.38 -18.69
CA GLU A 12 -29.81 22.52 -19.85
C GLU A 12 -31.22 22.01 -19.57
N ASP A 13 -31.32 20.91 -18.85
CA ASP A 13 -32.58 20.28 -18.52
C ASP A 13 -33.37 21.11 -17.51
N VAL A 14 -32.71 21.60 -16.45
CA VAL A 14 -33.32 22.48 -15.44
C VAL A 14 -33.83 23.76 -16.08
N VAL A 15 -33.07 24.37 -17.00
CA VAL A 15 -33.49 25.59 -17.70
C VAL A 15 -34.68 25.33 -18.62
N ARG A 16 -34.75 24.19 -19.30
CA ARG A 16 -35.88 23.83 -20.18
C ARG A 16 -37.19 23.63 -19.43
N GLU A 17 -37.13 23.20 -18.17
CA GLU A 17 -38.32 22.98 -17.33
C GLU A 17 -38.97 24.30 -16.85
N ILE A 18 -38.24 25.42 -16.89
CA ILE A 18 -38.71 26.70 -16.36
C ILE A 18 -39.13 27.63 -17.51
N SER A 19 -40.45 27.79 -17.68
CA SER A 19 -41.00 28.72 -18.67
C SER A 19 -40.80 30.19 -18.26
N GLY A 20 -40.49 31.06 -19.23
CA GLY A 20 -40.44 32.51 -19.01
C GLY A 20 -39.11 33.03 -18.45
N LEU A 21 -38.03 32.22 -18.54
CA LEU A 21 -36.68 32.68 -18.21
C LEU A 21 -36.16 33.68 -19.24
N THR A 22 -35.59 34.76 -18.74
CA THR A 22 -34.84 35.77 -19.49
C THR A 22 -33.39 35.78 -19.02
N HIS A 23 -32.46 35.98 -19.94
CA HIS A 23 -31.05 36.01 -19.62
C HIS A 23 -30.68 37.23 -18.78
N SER A 24 -29.94 37.02 -17.69
CA SER A 24 -29.52 38.08 -16.76
C SER A 24 -28.00 38.24 -16.69
N PHE A 25 -27.26 37.12 -16.69
CA PHE A 25 -25.78 37.06 -16.61
C PHE A 25 -25.16 38.06 -15.61
N ARG A 26 -25.75 38.15 -14.40
CA ARG A 26 -25.24 38.99 -13.30
C ARG A 26 -24.33 38.16 -12.40
N ARG A 27 -23.31 38.79 -11.83
CA ARG A 27 -22.37 38.13 -10.92
C ARG A 27 -22.46 38.72 -9.53
N PHE A 28 -22.68 37.85 -8.54
CA PHE A 28 -22.77 38.18 -7.12
C PHE A 28 -21.63 37.44 -6.40
N GLY A 29 -20.48 38.10 -6.30
CA GLY A 29 -19.25 37.48 -5.80
C GLY A 29 -18.79 36.31 -6.68
N GLU A 30 -18.86 35.09 -6.15
CA GLU A 30 -18.49 33.86 -6.85
C GLU A 30 -19.69 33.17 -7.55
N VAL A 31 -20.91 33.66 -7.32
CA VAL A 31 -22.13 33.11 -7.92
C VAL A 31 -22.47 33.85 -9.21
N GLU A 32 -22.79 33.11 -10.26
CA GLU A 32 -23.25 33.65 -11.54
C GLU A 32 -24.75 33.39 -11.73
N VAL A 33 -25.55 34.45 -11.71
CA VAL A 33 -26.98 34.40 -12.02
C VAL A 33 -27.16 34.43 -13.54
N MET A 34 -27.54 33.28 -14.11
CA MET A 34 -27.63 33.08 -15.55
C MET A 34 -28.97 33.55 -16.11
N ALA A 35 -30.07 33.24 -15.43
CA ALA A 35 -31.41 33.54 -15.91
C ALA A 35 -32.39 33.87 -14.78
N VAL A 36 -33.38 34.71 -15.09
CA VAL A 36 -34.44 35.14 -14.16
C VAL A 36 -35.78 35.18 -14.86
N THR A 37 -36.85 34.88 -14.14
CA THR A 37 -38.23 35.09 -14.61
C THR A 37 -38.67 36.54 -14.39
N GLU A 38 -39.69 36.99 -15.15
CA GLU A 38 -40.31 38.30 -14.91
C GLU A 38 -40.78 38.40 -13.44
N GLY A 39 -40.38 39.46 -12.75
CA GLY A 39 -40.69 39.65 -11.32
C GLY A 39 -39.73 38.95 -10.34
N MET A 40 -38.67 38.27 -10.81
CA MET A 40 -37.69 37.53 -9.99
C MET A 40 -38.31 36.41 -9.12
N ASP A 41 -39.44 35.85 -9.53
CA ASP A 41 -40.08 34.75 -8.79
C ASP A 41 -39.27 33.45 -8.83
N THR A 42 -38.46 33.29 -9.88
CA THR A 42 -37.49 32.21 -10.05
C THR A 42 -36.18 32.75 -10.63
N VAL A 43 -35.07 32.37 -10.01
CA VAL A 43 -33.69 32.74 -10.37
C VAL A 43 -32.88 31.47 -10.54
N VAL A 44 -32.16 31.37 -11.66
CA VAL A 44 -31.23 30.27 -11.94
C VAL A 44 -29.81 30.81 -11.87
N ALA A 45 -29.04 30.27 -10.94
CA ALA A 45 -27.67 30.62 -10.67
C ALA A 45 -26.73 29.42 -10.81
N ARG A 46 -25.44 29.70 -10.94
CA ARG A 46 -24.37 28.71 -10.99
C ARG A 46 -23.33 29.04 -9.94
N TYR A 47 -22.92 28.01 -9.20
CA TYR A 47 -21.80 28.07 -8.27
C TYR A 47 -20.99 26.78 -8.36
N GLU A 48 -19.73 26.88 -8.77
CA GLU A 48 -18.84 25.74 -9.03
C GLU A 48 -19.53 24.61 -9.82
N ARG A 49 -19.78 23.46 -9.15
CA ARG A 49 -20.35 22.23 -9.70
C ARG A 49 -21.88 22.17 -9.63
N TYR A 50 -22.54 23.21 -9.12
CA TYR A 50 -23.99 23.25 -8.92
C TYR A 50 -24.68 24.30 -9.78
N VAL A 51 -25.91 23.96 -10.16
CA VAL A 51 -26.92 24.88 -10.65
C VAL A 51 -27.95 25.03 -9.55
N VAL A 52 -28.23 26.27 -9.16
CA VAL A 52 -29.12 26.60 -8.06
C VAL A 52 -30.33 27.32 -8.60
N VAL A 53 -31.51 26.77 -8.33
CA VAL A 53 -32.79 27.39 -8.65
C VAL A 53 -33.38 27.94 -7.36
N VAL A 54 -33.47 29.26 -7.27
CA VAL A 54 -34.17 29.95 -6.18
C VAL A 54 -35.58 30.24 -6.67
N THR A 55 -36.61 29.72 -6.00
CA THR A 55 -38.00 29.83 -6.47
C THR A 55 -38.99 30.01 -5.31
N ARG A 56 -40.19 30.50 -5.60
CA ARG A 56 -41.31 30.55 -4.63
C ARG A 56 -42.40 29.53 -4.88
N SER A 57 -42.49 28.99 -6.09
CA SER A 57 -43.67 28.26 -6.55
C SER A 57 -43.36 27.12 -7.51
N LEU A 58 -42.14 27.02 -8.02
CA LEU A 58 -41.76 25.96 -8.95
C LEU A 58 -41.59 24.63 -8.20
N ARG A 59 -42.28 23.60 -8.66
CA ARG A 59 -41.98 22.20 -8.31
C ARG A 59 -41.26 21.57 -9.49
N PRO A 60 -39.93 21.34 -9.41
CA PRO A 60 -39.20 20.70 -10.49
C PRO A 60 -39.72 19.27 -10.69
N ASN A 61 -39.67 18.78 -11.93
CA ASN A 61 -40.00 17.37 -12.20
C ASN A 61 -38.86 16.44 -11.75
N ARG A 62 -37.65 16.96 -11.67
CA ARG A 62 -36.46 16.26 -11.19
C ARG A 62 -36.25 16.46 -9.69
N GLU A 63 -35.71 15.43 -9.06
CA GLU A 63 -35.32 15.49 -7.66
C GLU A 63 -34.01 16.25 -7.53
N PRO A 64 -33.98 17.38 -6.79
CA PRO A 64 -32.74 18.11 -6.57
C PRO A 64 -31.82 17.32 -5.65
N VAL A 65 -30.52 17.55 -5.82
CA VAL A 65 -29.46 17.02 -4.94
C VAL A 65 -29.67 17.48 -3.50
N ALA A 66 -30.11 18.73 -3.31
CA ALA A 66 -30.53 19.25 -2.02
C ALA A 66 -31.65 20.29 -2.18
N ARG A 67 -32.50 20.39 -1.15
CA ARG A 67 -33.56 21.39 -1.05
C ARG A 67 -33.47 22.10 0.28
N TYR A 68 -33.42 23.42 0.25
CA TYR A 68 -33.50 24.26 1.45
C TYR A 68 -34.67 25.23 1.34
N ALA A 69 -35.46 25.34 2.40
CA ALA A 69 -36.54 26.31 2.47
C ALA A 69 -36.07 27.53 3.27
N VAL A 70 -36.22 28.72 2.71
CA VAL A 70 -35.94 29.99 3.40
C VAL A 70 -37.24 30.74 3.57
N GLU A 71 -37.64 30.95 4.81
CA GLU A 71 -38.92 31.56 5.19
C GLU A 71 -38.69 32.79 6.06
N ALA A 72 -39.63 33.74 6.00
CA ALA A 72 -39.59 34.90 6.87
C ALA A 72 -40.02 34.49 8.29
N GLY A 73 -39.22 34.81 9.29
CA GLY A 73 -39.51 34.56 10.70
C GLY A 73 -39.67 35.85 11.51
N THR A 74 -40.14 35.71 12.75
CA THR A 74 -40.24 36.80 13.74
C THR A 74 -39.77 36.31 15.10
N ASN A 75 -39.07 37.15 15.87
CA ASN A 75 -38.50 36.81 17.18
C ASN A 75 -37.47 35.66 17.11
N LEU A 76 -36.59 35.73 16.11
CA LEU A 76 -35.53 34.73 15.93
C LEU A 76 -34.40 34.94 16.95
N LYS A 77 -33.68 33.85 17.29
CA LYS A 77 -32.76 33.81 18.44
C LYS A 77 -31.32 34.19 18.09
N ARG A 78 -30.86 33.88 16.89
CA ARG A 78 -29.45 34.05 16.50
C ARG A 78 -29.31 35.28 15.64
N GLU A 79 -28.22 36.02 15.81
CA GLU A 79 -27.94 37.23 15.04
C GLU A 79 -26.94 36.90 13.93
N PHE A 80 -27.02 37.64 12.83
CA PHE A 80 -26.09 37.59 11.70
C PHE A 80 -26.06 38.98 11.04
N ALA A 81 -25.13 39.24 10.12
CA ALA A 81 -24.89 40.57 9.57
C ALA A 81 -26.14 41.25 8.95
N GLY A 82 -27.08 40.46 8.43
CA GLY A 82 -28.32 40.94 7.78
C GLY A 82 -29.57 40.90 8.67
N GLY A 83 -29.47 40.50 9.94
CA GLY A 83 -30.60 40.41 10.86
C GLY A 83 -30.51 39.25 11.84
N ARG A 84 -31.59 38.46 11.94
CA ARG A 84 -31.67 37.29 12.82
C ARG A 84 -32.10 36.04 12.07
N TYR A 85 -31.69 34.88 12.57
CA TYR A 85 -32.04 33.58 12.00
C TYR A 85 -32.33 32.50 13.04
N GLU A 86 -33.06 31.47 12.61
CA GLU A 86 -33.22 30.19 13.33
C GLU A 86 -33.32 29.07 12.30
N THR A 87 -32.70 27.93 12.56
CA THR A 87 -32.76 26.75 11.68
C THR A 87 -33.73 25.70 12.25
N ARG A 88 -34.47 25.03 11.36
CA ARG A 88 -35.40 23.94 11.68
C ARG A 88 -35.31 22.86 10.60
N GLY A 89 -34.48 21.84 10.82
CA GLY A 89 -34.16 20.86 9.77
C GLY A 89 -33.49 21.56 8.60
N ASP A 90 -34.03 21.38 7.39
CA ASP A 90 -33.54 22.07 6.17
C ASP A 90 -34.25 23.41 5.90
N THR A 91 -35.04 23.90 6.85
CA THR A 91 -35.69 25.22 6.78
C THR A 91 -34.87 26.25 7.57
N ILE A 92 -34.59 27.39 6.93
CA ILE A 92 -33.91 28.55 7.49
C ILE A 92 -34.93 29.67 7.63
N LEU A 93 -35.21 30.07 8.87
CA LEU A 93 -36.02 31.23 9.17
C LEU A 93 -35.11 32.47 9.21
N LEU A 94 -35.48 33.52 8.48
CA LEU A 94 -34.73 34.78 8.44
C LEU A 94 -35.64 35.97 8.80
N GLU A 95 -35.12 36.88 9.61
CA GLU A 95 -35.75 38.13 10.02
C GLU A 95 -34.75 39.27 9.78
N GLY A 96 -34.97 40.13 8.78
CA GLY A 96 -34.02 41.21 8.48
C GLY A 96 -34.14 41.78 7.07
N SER A 97 -33.11 42.53 6.66
CA SER A 97 -33.02 43.12 5.32
C SER A 97 -32.51 42.10 4.32
N PHE A 98 -33.36 41.72 3.36
CA PHE A 98 -33.00 40.83 2.25
C PHE A 98 -32.33 41.64 1.13
N ASP A 99 -31.00 41.68 1.14
CA ASP A 99 -30.21 42.21 0.04
C ASP A 99 -30.02 41.14 -1.06
N GLU A 100 -29.95 41.55 -2.33
CA GLU A 100 -29.67 40.67 -3.47
C GLU A 100 -28.31 39.98 -3.30
N ASP A 101 -27.30 40.69 -2.78
CA ASP A 101 -25.96 40.12 -2.51
C ASP A 101 -25.97 39.01 -1.45
N LEU A 102 -26.87 39.10 -0.46
CA LEU A 102 -27.06 38.08 0.56
C LEU A 102 -27.77 36.86 -0.04
N VAL A 103 -28.91 37.10 -0.70
CA VAL A 103 -29.83 36.06 -1.19
C VAL A 103 -29.25 35.30 -2.39
N TYR A 104 -28.72 36.01 -3.38
CA TYR A 104 -28.25 35.44 -4.64
C TYR A 104 -26.74 35.24 -4.71
N GLY A 105 -25.98 35.78 -3.75
CA GLY A 105 -24.54 35.61 -3.64
C GLY A 105 -24.18 34.68 -2.48
N HIS A 106 -24.09 35.25 -1.28
CA HIS A 106 -23.47 34.58 -0.14
C HIS A 106 -24.26 33.35 0.33
N LEU A 107 -25.60 33.41 0.37
CA LEU A 107 -26.41 32.29 0.84
C LEU A 107 -26.37 31.11 -0.13
N ILE A 108 -26.39 31.36 -1.45
CA ILE A 108 -26.23 30.30 -2.46
C ILE A 108 -24.88 29.60 -2.30
N ALA A 109 -23.78 30.37 -2.24
CA ALA A 109 -22.44 29.81 -2.07
C ALA A 109 -22.33 28.99 -0.77
N LEU A 110 -22.85 29.53 0.34
CA LEU A 110 -22.85 28.86 1.63
C LEU A 110 -23.61 27.52 1.60
N LEU A 111 -24.81 27.51 1.03
CA LEU A 111 -25.63 26.29 0.93
C LEU A 111 -24.98 25.25 0.02
N CYS A 112 -24.33 25.66 -1.08
CA CYS A 112 -23.61 24.74 -1.96
C CYS A 112 -22.43 24.07 -1.26
N GLU A 113 -21.63 24.83 -0.51
CA GLU A 113 -20.49 24.28 0.24
C GLU A 113 -20.95 23.34 1.37
N ILE A 114 -22.02 23.69 2.08
CA ILE A 114 -22.64 22.82 3.10
C ILE A 114 -23.17 21.53 2.45
N THR A 115 -23.84 21.65 1.30
CA THR A 115 -24.38 20.49 0.56
C THR A 115 -23.27 19.55 0.12
N THR A 116 -22.20 20.11 -0.43
CA THR A 116 -21.01 19.36 -0.86
C THR A 116 -20.42 18.58 0.30
N ALA A 117 -20.18 19.25 1.43
CA ALA A 117 -19.67 18.61 2.62
C ALA A 117 -20.61 17.51 3.15
N ARG A 118 -21.94 17.75 3.18
CA ARG A 118 -22.93 16.74 3.63
C ARG A 118 -22.94 15.49 2.76
N ILE A 119 -22.91 15.65 1.44
CA ILE A 119 -22.93 14.52 0.50
C ILE A 119 -21.65 13.71 0.62
N LEU A 120 -20.50 14.39 0.55
CA LEU A 120 -19.20 13.74 0.67
C LEU A 120 -19.05 13.06 2.04
N ALA A 121 -19.50 13.66 3.14
CA ALA A 121 -19.45 13.05 4.46
C ALA A 121 -20.30 11.78 4.54
N LYS A 122 -21.47 11.78 3.90
CA LYS A 122 -22.33 10.59 3.81
C LYS A 122 -21.67 9.48 3.00
N ASP A 123 -21.12 9.80 1.84
CA ASP A 123 -20.46 8.83 0.95
C ASP A 123 -19.19 8.28 1.60
N SER A 124 -18.36 9.15 2.18
CA SER A 124 -17.16 8.80 2.94
C SER A 124 -17.51 7.89 4.13
N ARG A 125 -18.62 8.14 4.84
CA ARG A 125 -19.08 7.26 5.92
C ARG A 125 -19.46 5.86 5.42
N LEU A 126 -20.21 5.76 4.32
CA LEU A 126 -20.56 4.47 3.72
C LEU A 126 -19.30 3.70 3.28
N ARG A 127 -18.32 4.42 2.75
CA ARG A 127 -17.01 3.86 2.37
C ARG A 127 -16.22 3.40 3.59
N ALA A 128 -16.21 4.17 4.68
CA ALA A 128 -15.59 3.76 5.94
C ALA A 128 -16.20 2.46 6.48
N GLU A 129 -17.52 2.33 6.48
CA GLU A 129 -18.21 1.10 6.90
C GLU A 129 -17.79 -0.12 6.06
N HIS A 130 -17.60 0.07 4.75
CA HIS A 130 -17.10 -0.98 3.87
C HIS A 130 -15.64 -1.33 4.18
N LEU A 131 -14.77 -0.32 4.31
CA LEU A 131 -13.37 -0.48 4.66
C LEU A 131 -13.18 -1.18 6.01
N THR A 132 -13.99 -0.91 7.03
CA THR A 132 -13.92 -1.62 8.32
C THR A 132 -14.17 -3.13 8.20
N ARG A 133 -14.99 -3.57 7.23
CA ARG A 133 -15.19 -5.01 6.98
C ARG A 133 -13.95 -5.64 6.36
N ASP A 134 -13.34 -4.95 5.39
CA ASP A 134 -12.10 -5.40 4.77
C ASP A 134 -10.93 -5.38 5.77
N GLU A 135 -10.88 -4.37 6.64
CA GLU A 135 -9.92 -4.24 7.75
C GLU A 135 -9.97 -5.47 8.66
N THR A 136 -11.17 -5.94 9.02
CA THR A 136 -11.34 -7.13 9.87
C THR A 136 -10.75 -8.39 9.20
N ALA A 137 -10.97 -8.57 7.90
CA ALA A 137 -10.40 -9.69 7.16
C ALA A 137 -8.86 -9.60 7.11
N ILE A 138 -8.33 -8.40 6.85
CA ILE A 138 -6.89 -8.13 6.82
C ILE A 138 -6.23 -8.40 8.16
N ILE A 139 -6.83 -7.94 9.26
CA ILE A 139 -6.32 -8.17 10.62
C ILE A 139 -6.29 -9.68 10.91
N SER A 140 -7.37 -10.41 10.59
CA SER A 140 -7.43 -11.86 10.77
C SER A 140 -6.30 -12.58 10.03
N ASP A 141 -6.07 -12.24 8.75
CA ASP A 141 -5.01 -12.85 7.96
C ASP A 141 -3.62 -12.44 8.45
N THR A 142 -3.46 -11.20 8.90
CA THR A 142 -2.22 -10.69 9.51
C THR A 142 -1.87 -11.46 10.78
N VAL A 143 -2.85 -11.70 11.66
CA VAL A 143 -2.66 -12.50 12.87
C VAL A 143 -2.32 -13.95 12.51
N ARG A 144 -3.02 -14.54 11.54
CA ARG A 144 -2.73 -15.90 11.04
C ARG A 144 -1.29 -16.03 10.53
N ILE A 145 -0.79 -15.02 9.83
CA ILE A 145 0.62 -14.93 9.43
C ILE A 145 1.53 -14.93 10.66
N LEU A 146 1.31 -13.99 11.58
CA LEU A 146 2.23 -13.76 12.70
C LEU A 146 2.30 -14.98 13.63
N GLU A 147 1.17 -15.64 13.88
CA GLU A 147 1.10 -16.86 14.69
C GLU A 147 1.61 -18.11 13.93
N GLY A 148 1.35 -18.17 12.62
CA GLY A 148 1.70 -19.30 11.76
C GLY A 148 3.17 -19.31 11.32
N ALA A 149 3.84 -18.16 11.29
CA ALA A 149 5.18 -18.00 10.71
C ALA A 149 6.27 -18.89 11.33
N GLY A 150 6.08 -19.33 12.57
CA GLY A 150 7.00 -20.26 13.24
C GLY A 150 6.81 -21.73 12.88
N LYS A 151 5.63 -22.13 12.37
CA LYS A 151 5.20 -23.53 12.24
C LYS A 151 4.82 -23.95 10.82
N MET A 152 4.66 -23.00 9.91
CA MET A 152 4.24 -23.25 8.55
C MET A 152 5.40 -23.67 7.64
N GLU A 153 5.10 -24.52 6.65
CA GLU A 153 6.01 -24.80 5.54
C GLU A 153 6.18 -23.57 4.65
N ILE A 154 7.31 -23.49 3.93
CA ILE A 154 7.69 -22.35 3.07
C ILE A 154 6.57 -22.00 2.09
N SER A 155 6.03 -23.00 1.38
CA SER A 155 4.97 -22.82 0.37
C SER A 155 3.67 -22.25 0.95
N ALA A 156 3.30 -22.68 2.16
CA ALA A 156 2.12 -22.17 2.85
C ALA A 156 2.31 -20.71 3.26
N LEU A 157 3.52 -20.37 3.74
CA LEU A 157 3.87 -19.02 4.15
C LEU A 157 3.92 -18.04 2.96
N GLU A 158 4.46 -18.47 1.81
CA GLU A 158 4.48 -17.69 0.56
C GLU A 158 3.05 -17.40 0.06
N ASN A 159 2.18 -18.41 0.04
CA ASN A 159 0.79 -18.23 -0.37
C ASN A 159 0.06 -17.22 0.53
N LEU A 160 0.26 -17.32 1.84
CA LEU A 160 -0.34 -16.39 2.80
C LEU A 160 0.19 -14.96 2.65
N ALA A 161 1.48 -14.81 2.35
CA ALA A 161 2.08 -13.52 2.04
C ALA A 161 1.48 -12.88 0.78
N LEU A 162 1.24 -13.69 -0.25
CA LEU A 162 0.62 -13.26 -1.51
C LEU A 162 -0.84 -12.84 -1.30
N GLU A 163 -1.62 -13.63 -0.54
CA GLU A 163 -3.00 -13.29 -0.16
C GLU A 163 -3.05 -11.95 0.58
N LEU A 164 -2.21 -11.78 1.61
CA LEU A 164 -2.17 -10.55 2.40
C LEU A 164 -1.70 -9.35 1.57
N SER A 165 -0.73 -9.52 0.67
CA SER A 165 -0.27 -8.47 -0.24
C SER A 165 -1.38 -8.01 -1.20
N SER A 166 -2.15 -8.95 -1.74
CA SER A 166 -3.31 -8.65 -2.61
C SER A 166 -4.42 -7.91 -1.86
N LEU A 167 -4.72 -8.34 -0.63
CA LEU A 167 -5.68 -7.64 0.25
C LEU A 167 -5.20 -6.23 0.59
N LYS A 168 -3.93 -6.07 0.95
CA LYS A 168 -3.31 -4.76 1.21
C LYS A 168 -3.47 -3.81 0.03
N ALA A 169 -3.19 -4.27 -1.19
CA ALA A 169 -3.27 -3.43 -2.38
C ALA A 169 -4.70 -2.93 -2.64
N ARG A 170 -5.70 -3.80 -2.51
CA ARG A 170 -7.11 -3.43 -2.65
C ARG A 170 -7.56 -2.44 -1.56
N PHE A 171 -7.22 -2.73 -0.31
CA PHE A 171 -7.54 -1.87 0.82
C PHE A 171 -6.88 -0.49 0.69
N PHE A 172 -5.60 -0.44 0.31
CA PHE A 172 -4.86 0.80 0.10
C PHE A 172 -5.53 1.69 -0.96
N SER A 173 -5.94 1.12 -2.09
CA SER A 173 -6.63 1.89 -3.14
C SER A 173 -7.92 2.52 -2.62
N SER A 174 -8.76 1.74 -1.92
CA SER A 174 -10.02 2.24 -1.37
C SER A 174 -9.81 3.25 -0.24
N TYR A 175 -8.78 3.05 0.58
CA TYR A 175 -8.36 3.97 1.64
C TYR A 175 -7.88 5.32 1.08
N MET A 176 -7.11 5.33 -0.02
CA MET A 176 -6.67 6.58 -0.64
C MET A 176 -7.85 7.41 -1.13
N THR A 177 -8.85 6.79 -1.76
CA THR A 177 -10.07 7.54 -2.15
C THR A 177 -10.84 8.07 -0.94
N PHE A 178 -10.94 7.28 0.15
CA PHE A 178 -11.54 7.75 1.40
C PHE A 178 -10.81 8.96 1.98
N LYS A 179 -9.47 8.96 1.93
CA LYS A 179 -8.63 10.08 2.38
C LYS A 179 -8.84 11.32 1.53
N ASP A 180 -8.85 11.17 0.20
CA ASP A 180 -9.12 12.27 -0.73
C ASP A 180 -10.50 12.89 -0.47
N GLU A 181 -11.53 12.05 -0.23
CA GLU A 181 -12.87 12.52 0.15
C GLU A 181 -12.87 13.30 1.48
N ASN A 182 -12.14 12.84 2.50
CA ASN A 182 -12.00 13.57 3.77
C ASN A 182 -11.34 14.94 3.59
N GLU A 183 -10.34 15.04 2.72
CA GLU A 183 -9.70 16.31 2.39
C GLU A 183 -10.69 17.26 1.67
N GLU A 184 -11.45 16.75 0.70
CA GLU A 184 -12.49 17.53 0.00
C GLU A 184 -13.58 18.03 0.98
N ILE A 185 -14.05 17.19 1.91
CA ILE A 185 -14.98 17.60 2.98
C ILE A 185 -14.37 18.73 3.80
N GLY A 186 -13.10 18.60 4.20
CA GLY A 186 -12.38 19.62 4.96
C GLY A 186 -12.31 20.96 4.22
N LEU A 187 -12.02 20.93 2.91
CA LEU A 187 -11.99 22.13 2.07
C LEU A 187 -13.37 22.79 1.97
N ALA A 188 -14.42 22.02 1.74
CA ALA A 188 -15.79 22.53 1.67
C ALA A 188 -16.23 23.18 2.99
N ILE A 189 -15.94 22.54 4.13
CA ILE A 189 -16.20 23.09 5.47
C ILE A 189 -15.43 24.40 5.69
N LEU A 190 -14.16 24.48 5.26
CA LEU A 190 -13.35 25.70 5.39
C LEU A 190 -13.92 26.86 4.56
N LYS A 191 -14.35 26.58 3.32
CA LYS A 191 -15.01 27.58 2.46
C LYS A 191 -16.35 28.03 3.07
N ALA A 192 -17.20 27.10 3.49
CA ALA A 192 -18.45 27.41 4.18
C ALA A 192 -18.22 28.28 5.42
N ARG A 193 -17.22 27.93 6.24
CA ARG A 193 -16.86 28.70 7.45
C ARG A 193 -16.37 30.10 7.12
N LYS A 194 -15.60 30.27 6.03
CA LYS A 194 -15.16 31.60 5.55
C LYS A 194 -16.36 32.47 5.16
N ILE A 195 -17.30 31.92 4.38
CA ILE A 195 -18.52 32.64 3.95
C ILE A 195 -19.39 32.96 5.17
N SER A 196 -19.65 31.97 6.04
CA SER A 196 -20.41 32.15 7.28
C SER A 196 -19.84 33.26 8.18
N ARG A 197 -18.50 33.31 8.35
CA ARG A 197 -17.84 34.38 9.12
C ARG A 197 -18.03 35.76 8.52
N SER A 198 -18.06 35.89 7.18
CA SER A 198 -18.37 37.18 6.53
C SER A 198 -19.82 37.64 6.75
N LEU A 199 -20.69 36.74 7.19
CA LEU A 199 -22.08 37.00 7.53
C LEU A 199 -22.33 36.99 9.05
N ASP A 200 -21.31 37.23 9.87
CA ASP A 200 -21.37 37.17 11.33
C ASP A 200 -21.86 35.82 11.91
N GLY A 201 -21.49 34.71 11.25
CA GLY A 201 -21.73 33.36 11.77
C GLY A 201 -23.07 32.76 11.35
N LEU A 202 -23.62 33.15 10.20
CA LEU A 202 -24.83 32.54 9.64
C LEU A 202 -24.61 31.03 9.38
N LEU A 203 -25.53 30.17 9.85
CA LEU A 203 -25.47 28.70 9.75
C LEU A 203 -24.21 28.06 10.35
N SER A 204 -23.60 28.69 11.37
CA SER A 204 -22.41 28.15 12.03
C SER A 204 -22.66 26.77 12.64
N GLU A 205 -23.88 26.49 13.10
CA GLU A 205 -24.27 25.19 13.65
C GLU A 205 -24.13 24.04 12.66
N TRP A 206 -24.57 24.22 11.41
CA TRP A 206 -24.47 23.16 10.40
C TRP A 206 -23.02 22.90 10.02
N ILE A 207 -22.20 23.95 10.01
CA ILE A 207 -20.76 23.86 9.73
C ILE A 207 -20.05 23.14 10.88
N ASP A 208 -20.42 23.40 12.13
CA ASP A 208 -19.83 22.75 13.29
C ASP A 208 -20.29 21.30 13.44
N GLU A 209 -21.54 20.97 13.08
CA GLU A 209 -22.02 19.59 12.94
C GLU A 209 -21.19 18.83 11.89
N LEU A 210 -20.99 19.40 10.70
CA LEU A 210 -20.14 18.82 9.66
C LEU A 210 -18.69 18.66 10.10
N ALA A 211 -18.16 19.64 10.84
CA ALA A 211 -16.81 19.55 11.38
C ALA A 211 -16.67 18.41 12.40
N PHE A 212 -17.71 18.17 13.21
CA PHE A 212 -17.77 17.03 14.12
C PHE A 212 -17.85 15.70 13.36
N GLU A 213 -18.67 15.63 12.30
CA GLU A 213 -18.73 14.45 11.43
C GLU A 213 -17.37 14.17 10.77
N LEU A 214 -16.68 15.18 10.24
CA LEU A 214 -15.33 15.02 9.68
C LEU A 214 -14.33 14.51 10.72
N GLU A 215 -14.41 14.97 11.97
CA GLU A 215 -13.53 14.48 13.03
C GLU A 215 -13.78 12.99 13.33
N SER A 216 -15.04 12.54 13.25
CA SER A 216 -15.36 11.11 13.35
C SER A 216 -14.80 10.30 12.17
N LEU A 217 -14.77 10.86 10.96
CA LEU A 217 -14.18 10.21 9.79
C LEU A 217 -12.64 10.09 9.89
N LYS A 218 -11.98 11.09 10.49
CA LYS A 218 -10.53 11.04 10.75
C LYS A 218 -10.13 9.94 11.74
N TYR A 219 -11.02 9.57 12.65
CA TYR A 219 -10.79 8.42 13.53
C TYR A 219 -10.66 7.12 12.72
N TYR A 220 -11.56 6.91 11.74
CA TYR A 220 -11.45 5.78 10.82
C TYR A 220 -10.18 5.86 9.98
N GLU A 221 -9.82 7.04 9.47
CA GLU A 221 -8.57 7.24 8.73
C GLU A 221 -7.35 6.77 9.52
N THR A 222 -7.27 7.17 10.79
CA THR A 222 -6.18 6.79 11.70
C THR A 222 -6.15 5.27 11.93
N SER A 223 -7.32 4.64 12.11
CA SER A 223 -7.42 3.17 12.24
C SER A 223 -6.90 2.46 10.99
N PHE A 224 -7.33 2.91 9.81
CA PHE A 224 -6.93 2.32 8.53
C PHE A 224 -5.42 2.50 8.27
N GLU A 225 -4.84 3.64 8.63
CA GLU A 225 -3.38 3.84 8.57
C GLU A 225 -2.63 2.87 9.50
N GLN A 226 -3.12 2.68 10.73
CA GLN A 226 -2.54 1.71 11.67
C GLN A 226 -2.61 0.29 11.12
N THR A 227 -3.74 -0.12 10.55
CA THR A 227 -3.89 -1.44 9.92
C THR A 227 -2.90 -1.61 8.77
N LEU A 228 -2.78 -0.63 7.86
CA LEU A 228 -1.83 -0.70 6.74
C LEU A 228 -0.37 -0.82 7.19
N ASN A 229 -0.01 -0.12 8.27
CA ASN A 229 1.31 -0.23 8.87
C ASN A 229 1.52 -1.63 9.49
N GLY A 230 0.54 -2.14 10.25
CA GLY A 230 0.60 -3.49 10.82
C GLY A 230 0.77 -4.58 9.76
N VAL A 231 0.05 -4.47 8.64
CA VAL A 231 0.19 -5.38 7.50
C VAL A 231 1.58 -5.32 6.87
N ARG A 232 2.16 -4.11 6.73
CA ARG A 232 3.52 -3.95 6.20
C ARG A 232 4.53 -4.67 7.09
N ASP A 233 4.45 -4.46 8.39
CA ASP A 233 5.40 -5.02 9.35
C ASP A 233 5.27 -6.56 9.43
N ALA A 234 4.05 -7.09 9.30
CA ALA A 234 3.82 -8.54 9.21
C ALA A 234 4.39 -9.15 7.93
N LEU A 235 4.20 -8.50 6.77
CA LEU A 235 4.80 -8.94 5.51
C LEU A 235 6.33 -8.91 5.55
N GLU A 236 6.92 -7.89 6.18
CA GLU A 236 8.38 -7.81 6.38
C GLU A 236 8.89 -8.97 7.25
N THR A 237 8.17 -9.28 8.34
CA THR A 237 8.49 -10.42 9.21
C THR A 237 8.45 -11.75 8.44
N VAL A 238 7.44 -11.94 7.59
CA VAL A 238 7.34 -13.11 6.72
C VAL A 238 8.50 -13.20 5.75
N HIS A 239 8.85 -12.07 5.11
CA HIS A 239 9.93 -12.03 4.14
C HIS A 239 11.27 -12.42 4.79
N LEU A 240 11.57 -11.86 5.97
CA LEU A 240 12.75 -12.22 6.76
C LEU A 240 12.74 -13.71 7.13
N ARG A 241 11.57 -14.27 7.46
CA ARG A 241 11.45 -15.69 7.80
C ARG A 241 11.69 -16.60 6.60
N LEU A 242 11.12 -16.28 5.44
CA LEU A 242 11.39 -17.00 4.19
C LEU A 242 12.88 -16.99 3.87
N GLU A 243 13.52 -15.83 3.99
CA GLU A 243 14.95 -15.70 3.76
C GLU A 243 15.77 -16.59 4.71
N MET A 244 15.42 -16.63 6.00
CA MET A 244 16.07 -17.53 6.97
C MET A 244 15.87 -19.01 6.63
N LEU A 245 14.67 -19.41 6.22
CA LEU A 245 14.36 -20.80 5.86
C LEU A 245 15.16 -21.23 4.62
N HIS A 246 15.19 -20.42 3.57
CA HIS A 246 15.99 -20.68 2.37
C HIS A 246 17.50 -20.74 2.66
N ARG A 247 18.01 -19.86 3.52
CA ARG A 247 19.42 -19.94 3.96
C ARG A 247 19.70 -21.23 4.72
N GLY A 248 18.76 -21.69 5.56
CA GLY A 248 18.84 -22.97 6.26
C GLY A 248 18.91 -24.17 5.31
N GLU A 249 18.01 -24.22 4.32
CA GLU A 249 18.01 -25.28 3.29
C GLU A 249 19.31 -25.29 2.48
N ASN A 250 19.80 -24.12 2.08
CA ASN A 250 21.06 -24.00 1.35
C ASN A 250 22.26 -24.49 2.17
N LEU A 251 22.30 -24.16 3.47
CA LEU A 251 23.35 -24.65 4.37
C LEU A 251 23.26 -26.17 4.59
N GLU A 252 22.05 -26.72 4.69
CA GLU A 252 21.88 -28.17 4.81
C GLU A 252 22.32 -28.89 3.53
N LEU A 253 21.94 -28.38 2.36
CA LEU A 253 22.40 -28.89 1.06
C LEU A 253 23.93 -28.82 0.94
N GLN A 254 24.54 -27.71 1.36
CA GLN A 254 25.99 -27.55 1.39
C GLN A 254 26.64 -28.57 2.34
N ARG A 255 26.06 -28.79 3.53
CA ARG A 255 26.58 -29.77 4.50
C ARG A 255 26.46 -31.21 3.98
N ARG A 256 25.33 -31.57 3.36
CA ARG A 256 25.15 -32.88 2.72
C ARG A 256 26.14 -33.08 1.57
N THR A 257 26.32 -32.08 0.72
CA THR A 257 27.28 -32.10 -0.39
C THR A 257 28.72 -32.23 0.13
N SER A 258 29.10 -31.46 1.14
CA SER A 258 30.41 -31.55 1.79
C SER A 258 30.66 -32.93 2.39
N SER A 259 29.67 -33.52 3.05
CA SER A 259 29.78 -34.88 3.60
C SER A 259 29.95 -35.95 2.52
N LEU A 260 29.25 -35.81 1.39
CA LEU A 260 29.39 -36.68 0.23
C LEU A 260 30.78 -36.55 -0.42
N GLN A 261 31.28 -35.32 -0.56
CA GLN A 261 32.64 -35.06 -1.07
C GLN A 261 33.70 -35.68 -0.15
N ALA A 262 33.57 -35.53 1.17
CA ALA A 262 34.48 -36.15 2.12
C ALA A 262 34.45 -37.69 2.01
N ALA A 263 33.27 -38.29 1.88
CA ALA A 263 33.14 -39.73 1.69
C ALA A 263 33.77 -40.19 0.36
N ALA A 264 33.54 -39.46 -0.73
CA ALA A 264 34.16 -39.75 -2.03
C ALA A 264 35.69 -39.66 -1.97
N ALA A 265 36.24 -38.64 -1.32
CA ALA A 265 37.67 -38.48 -1.13
C ALA A 265 38.29 -39.63 -0.32
N ILE A 266 37.59 -40.14 0.71
CA ILE A 266 38.03 -41.31 1.48
C ILE A 266 38.02 -42.57 0.60
N ILE A 267 36.98 -42.77 -0.21
CA ILE A 267 36.89 -43.92 -1.13
C ILE A 267 38.02 -43.85 -2.17
N GLU A 268 38.26 -42.68 -2.75
CA GLU A 268 39.34 -42.45 -3.72
C GLU A 268 40.70 -42.70 -3.07
N PHE A 269 40.92 -42.22 -1.84
CA PHE A 269 42.13 -42.49 -1.07
C PHE A 269 42.36 -43.99 -0.89
N VAL A 270 41.35 -44.73 -0.42
CA VAL A 270 41.46 -46.18 -0.20
C VAL A 270 41.71 -46.93 -1.51
N ALA A 271 41.05 -46.54 -2.60
CA ALA A 271 41.24 -47.14 -3.91
C ALA A 271 42.67 -46.91 -4.43
N VAL A 272 43.14 -45.65 -4.43
CA VAL A 272 44.50 -45.31 -4.87
C VAL A 272 45.53 -46.02 -4.01
N PHE A 273 45.34 -46.07 -2.69
CA PHE A 273 46.24 -46.76 -1.78
C PHE A 273 46.32 -48.26 -2.06
N TYR A 274 45.17 -48.93 -2.22
CA TYR A 274 45.10 -50.36 -2.49
C TYR A 274 45.72 -50.73 -3.85
N TYR A 275 45.37 -50.01 -4.92
CA TYR A 275 45.93 -50.27 -6.24
C TYR A 275 47.42 -49.93 -6.31
N SER A 276 47.85 -48.83 -5.69
CA SER A 276 49.27 -48.46 -5.64
C SER A 276 50.07 -49.52 -4.90
N MET A 277 49.57 -50.03 -3.76
CA MET A 277 50.19 -51.13 -3.04
C MET A 277 50.34 -52.38 -3.93
N GLY A 278 49.29 -52.79 -4.63
CA GLY A 278 49.33 -53.98 -5.50
C GLY A 278 50.29 -53.84 -6.69
N ILE A 279 50.35 -52.66 -7.31
CA ILE A 279 51.31 -52.37 -8.38
C ILE A 279 52.73 -52.43 -7.81
N TRP A 280 52.97 -51.76 -6.69
CA TRP A 280 54.30 -51.69 -6.10
C TRP A 280 54.83 -53.03 -5.58
N ASP A 281 53.97 -53.85 -4.98
CA ASP A 281 54.35 -55.19 -4.54
C ASP A 281 54.82 -56.04 -5.73
N LYS A 282 54.11 -55.92 -6.87
CA LYS A 282 54.44 -56.65 -8.10
C LYS A 282 55.77 -56.22 -8.74
N TYR A 283 56.10 -54.94 -8.72
CA TYR A 283 57.26 -54.41 -9.46
C TYR A 283 58.50 -54.15 -8.60
N VAL A 284 58.36 -53.95 -7.29
CA VAL A 284 59.47 -53.55 -6.40
C VAL A 284 59.65 -54.51 -5.21
N GLY A 285 58.66 -55.35 -4.91
CA GLY A 285 58.75 -56.35 -3.83
C GLY A 285 58.74 -55.69 -2.45
N LEU A 286 57.55 -55.26 -2.00
CA LEU A 286 57.37 -54.47 -0.77
C LEU A 286 57.80 -55.19 0.51
N SER A 287 57.97 -56.52 0.46
CA SER A 287 58.43 -57.36 1.57
C SER A 287 59.84 -57.04 2.05
N ASN A 288 60.68 -56.41 1.20
CA ASN A 288 62.09 -56.17 1.48
C ASN A 288 62.34 -54.85 2.23
N TYR A 289 61.30 -54.01 2.40
CA TYR A 289 61.42 -52.67 2.97
C TYR A 289 60.74 -52.54 4.34
N SER A 290 61.13 -51.50 5.08
CA SER A 290 60.46 -51.16 6.35
C SER A 290 58.99 -50.86 6.12
N LYS A 291 58.12 -51.65 6.76
CA LYS A 291 56.65 -51.53 6.63
C LYS A 291 56.14 -50.11 6.91
N TRP A 292 56.78 -49.40 7.85
CA TRP A 292 56.43 -48.02 8.19
C TRP A 292 56.82 -47.00 7.11
N ALA A 293 57.97 -47.20 6.46
CA ALA A 293 58.41 -46.34 5.35
C ALA A 293 57.49 -46.53 4.13
N THR A 294 57.20 -47.79 3.79
CA THR A 294 56.27 -48.15 2.72
C THR A 294 54.87 -47.60 2.95
N PHE A 295 54.33 -47.78 4.17
CA PHE A 295 53.00 -47.27 4.52
C PHE A 295 52.93 -45.74 4.39
N THR A 296 53.89 -45.02 4.97
CA THR A 296 53.92 -43.55 4.93
C THR A 296 54.03 -43.04 3.50
N LEU A 297 54.86 -43.67 2.67
CA LEU A 297 55.06 -43.30 1.27
C LEU A 297 53.78 -43.51 0.44
N LEU A 298 53.14 -44.68 0.57
CA LEU A 298 51.89 -45.01 -0.12
C LEU A 298 50.73 -44.13 0.36
N ALA A 299 50.65 -43.85 1.67
CA ALA A 299 49.64 -42.96 2.23
C ALA A 299 49.84 -41.52 1.72
N THR A 300 51.09 -41.06 1.65
CA THR A 300 51.43 -39.73 1.11
C THR A 300 51.07 -39.65 -0.37
N LEU A 301 51.44 -40.65 -1.18
CA LEU A 301 51.05 -40.70 -2.59
C LEU A 301 49.53 -40.64 -2.73
N SER A 302 48.80 -41.46 -1.98
CA SER A 302 47.34 -41.54 -2.08
C SER A 302 46.67 -40.23 -1.67
N ALA A 303 47.15 -39.58 -0.62
CA ALA A 303 46.66 -38.27 -0.20
C ALA A 303 46.97 -37.18 -1.26
N VAL A 304 48.18 -37.19 -1.82
CA VAL A 304 48.58 -36.22 -2.85
C VAL A 304 47.77 -36.42 -4.13
N VAL A 305 47.51 -37.67 -4.55
CA VAL A 305 46.69 -37.96 -5.74
C VAL A 305 45.27 -37.47 -5.55
N VAL A 306 44.60 -37.79 -4.44
CA VAL A 306 43.23 -37.31 -4.15
C VAL A 306 43.17 -35.79 -4.15
N PHE A 307 44.13 -35.13 -3.50
CA PHE A 307 44.23 -33.67 -3.52
C PHE A 307 44.49 -33.12 -4.93
N TYR A 308 45.28 -33.83 -5.73
CA TYR A 308 45.57 -33.44 -7.11
C TYR A 308 44.33 -33.55 -8.00
N THR A 309 43.47 -34.56 -7.79
CA THR A 309 42.19 -34.72 -8.49
C THR A 309 41.28 -33.52 -8.25
N GLU A 310 41.21 -33.02 -7.02
CA GLU A 310 40.47 -31.81 -6.66
C GLU A 310 41.01 -30.55 -7.38
N VAL A 311 42.33 -30.37 -7.40
CA VAL A 311 42.99 -29.23 -8.05
C VAL A 311 42.84 -29.28 -9.58
N ILE A 312 42.84 -30.46 -10.19
CA ILE A 312 42.51 -30.63 -11.62
C ILE A 312 41.05 -30.25 -11.88
N GLY A 313 40.14 -30.62 -10.97
CA GLY A 313 38.73 -30.22 -11.03
C GLY A 313 38.56 -28.69 -11.02
N GLU A 314 39.24 -27.99 -10.10
CA GLU A 314 39.28 -26.51 -10.07
C GLU A 314 39.84 -25.93 -11.38
N TYR A 315 40.92 -26.52 -11.92
CA TYR A 315 41.49 -26.07 -13.20
C TYR A 315 40.53 -26.21 -14.37
N LEU A 316 39.81 -27.34 -14.46
CA LEU A 316 38.85 -27.60 -15.53
C LEU A 316 37.62 -26.67 -15.46
N SER A 317 37.23 -26.22 -14.27
CA SER A 317 36.09 -25.30 -14.10
C SER A 317 36.47 -23.83 -14.36
N GLU A 318 37.63 -23.38 -13.88
CA GLU A 318 38.05 -21.97 -13.95
C GLU A 318 38.92 -21.65 -15.18
N GLY A 319 39.47 -22.66 -15.86
CA GLY A 319 40.26 -22.51 -17.08
C GLY A 319 41.60 -21.79 -16.92
N ARG A 320 42.09 -21.58 -15.68
CA ARG A 320 43.34 -20.87 -15.38
C ARG A 320 44.26 -21.70 -14.49
N LEU A 321 45.55 -21.75 -14.82
CA LEU A 321 46.57 -22.42 -14.01
C LEU A 321 46.89 -21.59 -12.76
N GLY A 322 46.31 -21.98 -11.62
CA GLY A 322 46.57 -21.36 -10.32
C GLY A 322 47.89 -21.81 -9.67
N ARG A 323 48.38 -21.03 -8.70
CA ARG A 323 49.56 -21.38 -7.87
C ARG A 323 49.39 -22.74 -7.16
N LYS A 324 48.16 -23.11 -6.79
CA LYS A 324 47.82 -24.42 -6.20
C LYS A 324 48.13 -25.58 -7.15
N PHE A 325 47.87 -25.43 -8.46
CA PHE A 325 48.17 -26.44 -9.48
C PHE A 325 49.67 -26.69 -9.62
N ALA A 326 50.48 -25.62 -9.67
CA ALA A 326 51.93 -25.75 -9.76
C ALA A 326 52.55 -26.46 -8.55
N ILE A 327 52.11 -26.09 -7.33
CA ILE A 327 52.61 -26.68 -6.08
C ILE A 327 52.22 -28.16 -5.99
N SER A 328 50.94 -28.47 -6.23
CA SER A 328 50.46 -29.86 -6.14
C SER A 328 51.12 -30.77 -7.18
N THR A 329 51.34 -30.28 -8.41
CA THR A 329 52.09 -31.01 -9.45
C THR A 329 53.53 -31.28 -9.01
N MET A 330 54.21 -30.29 -8.42
CA MET A 330 55.58 -30.45 -7.94
C MET A 330 55.67 -31.47 -6.80
N VAL A 331 54.73 -31.44 -5.85
CA VAL A 331 54.66 -32.41 -4.74
C VAL A 331 54.38 -33.82 -5.28
N LEU A 332 53.48 -33.98 -6.25
CA LEU A 332 53.20 -35.27 -6.88
C LEU A 332 54.46 -35.84 -7.55
N VAL A 333 55.15 -35.03 -8.36
CA VAL A 333 56.40 -35.44 -9.03
C VAL A 333 57.47 -35.82 -8.01
N LEU A 334 57.68 -35.01 -6.96
CA LEU A 334 58.63 -35.32 -5.89
C LEU A 334 58.27 -36.61 -5.16
N THR A 335 56.98 -36.85 -4.90
CA THR A 335 56.51 -38.07 -4.24
C THR A 335 56.82 -39.29 -5.11
N ILE A 336 56.44 -39.27 -6.39
CA ILE A 336 56.74 -40.34 -7.35
C ILE A 336 58.26 -40.58 -7.45
N LEU A 337 59.05 -39.51 -7.55
CA LEU A 337 60.50 -39.58 -7.66
C LEU A 337 61.13 -40.16 -6.38
N ALA A 338 60.62 -39.80 -5.20
CA ALA A 338 61.00 -40.43 -3.94
C ALA A 338 60.64 -41.92 -3.92
N MET A 339 59.45 -42.29 -4.44
CA MET A 339 59.10 -43.71 -4.61
C MET A 339 60.14 -44.42 -5.47
N PHE A 340 60.55 -43.87 -6.62
CA PHE A 340 61.56 -44.52 -7.47
C PHE A 340 62.98 -44.57 -6.87
N LEU A 341 63.38 -43.56 -6.09
CA LEU A 341 64.75 -43.47 -5.56
C LEU A 341 64.99 -44.26 -4.29
N ILE A 342 64.00 -44.39 -3.40
CA ILE A 342 64.14 -45.14 -2.14
C ILE A 342 64.60 -46.59 -2.37
N PRO A 343 64.07 -47.33 -3.36
CA PRO A 343 64.56 -48.68 -3.72
C PRO A 343 65.96 -48.74 -4.33
N LEU A 344 66.52 -47.62 -4.78
CA LEU A 344 67.86 -47.56 -5.39
C LEU A 344 68.93 -47.23 -4.34
N ILE A 345 68.52 -46.66 -3.21
CA ILE A 345 69.40 -46.22 -2.12
C ILE A 345 69.52 -47.31 -1.03
N PHE A 346 68.52 -48.19 -0.92
CA PHE A 346 68.46 -49.36 -0.04
C PHE A 346 68.23 -50.62 -0.85
#